data_AF-A0A7J4RDL2-F1
#
_entry.id   AF-A0A7J4RDL2-F1
#
_cell.length_a   1.000
_cell.length_b   1.000
_cell.length_c   1.000
_cell.angle_alpha   90.00
_cell.angle_beta   90.00
_cell.angle_gamma   90.00
#
_symmetry.space_group_name_H-M   'P 1'
#
loop_
_entity.id
_entity.type
_entity.pdbx_description
1 polymer ?
#
loop_
_entity_poly.entity_id
_entity_poly.type
_entity_poly.pdbx_seq_one_letter_code
_entity_poly.pdbx_strand_id
1 'polypeptide(L)'
;MARKKKSVESSGKRKTAIARASVKAGKGRVRVNSEPIEILQPALARRKAMEPLVIADAMNRLSKVDINLTTTGGGIMGQTDA
;
A
#
# COMPACT_ATOMS: atom_id res chain seq x y z
N MET A 1 21.07 18.68 -11.69
CA MET A 1 20.39 17.44 -12.14
C MET A 1 19.94 16.67 -10.90
N ALA A 2 18.63 16.48 -10.71
CA ALA A 2 18.12 15.78 -9.53
C ALA A 2 18.50 14.29 -9.57
N ARG A 3 19.17 13.78 -8.53
CA ARG A 3 19.44 12.35 -8.37
C ARG A 3 18.12 11.58 -8.43
N LYS A 4 17.94 10.72 -9.45
CA LYS A 4 16.84 9.76 -9.55
C LYS A 4 16.82 8.91 -8.27
N LYS A 5 15.90 9.22 -7.35
CA LYS A 5 15.66 8.34 -6.20
C LYS A 5 15.13 7.02 -6.76
N LYS A 6 15.71 5.89 -6.35
CA LYS A 6 15.20 4.57 -6.71
C LYS A 6 13.81 4.41 -6.11
N SER A 7 12.78 4.55 -6.95
CA SER A 7 11.38 4.26 -6.63
C SER A 7 10.94 3.08 -7.46
N VAL A 8 10.24 2.14 -6.84
CA VAL A 8 9.59 1.03 -7.53
C VAL A 8 8.10 1.36 -7.55
N GLU A 9 7.54 1.44 -8.74
CA GLU A 9 6.11 1.62 -8.94
C GLU A 9 5.53 0.26 -9.34
N SER A 10 4.44 -0.14 -8.69
CA SER A 10 3.69 -1.34 -9.02
C SER A 10 2.22 -1.00 -9.08
N SER A 11 1.46 -1.71 -9.90
CA SER A 11 0.01 -1.55 -9.97
C SER A 11 -0.68 -2.89 -9.88
N GLY A 12 -1.79 -2.91 -9.17
CA GLY A 12 -2.70 -4.03 -9.09
C GLY A 12 -4.12 -3.61 -9.47
N LYS A 13 -4.91 -4.57 -9.93
CA LYS A 13 -6.23 -4.33 -10.48
C LYS A 13 -7.16 -5.48 -10.10
N ARG A 14 -8.32 -5.16 -9.55
CA ARG A 14 -9.42 -6.09 -9.36
C ARG A 14 -10.72 -5.52 -9.89
N LYS A 15 -11.29 -6.17 -10.90
CA LYS A 15 -12.47 -5.67 -11.63
C LYS A 15 -12.23 -4.23 -12.11
N THR A 16 -12.95 -3.26 -11.55
CA THR A 16 -12.84 -1.83 -11.84
C THR A 16 -11.97 -1.06 -10.84
N ALA A 17 -11.54 -1.70 -9.75
CA ALA A 17 -10.64 -1.10 -8.77
C ALA A 17 -9.18 -1.21 -9.23
N ILE A 18 -8.45 -0.10 -9.12
CA ILE A 18 -7.04 0.01 -9.48
C ILE A 18 -6.28 0.52 -8.26
N ALA A 19 -5.24 -0.20 -7.86
CA ALA A 19 -4.31 0.22 -6.83
C ALA A 19 -2.94 0.48 -7.45
N ARG A 20 -2.33 1.61 -7.13
CA ARG A 20 -0.95 1.96 -7.53
C ARG A 20 -0.11 2.15 -6.29
N ALA A 21 0.96 1.37 -6.19
CA ALA A 21 1.90 1.34 -5.10
C ALA A 21 3.22 2.00 -5.51
N SER A 22 3.62 3.05 -4.80
CA SER A 22 4.93 3.67 -4.89
C SER A 22 5.76 3.26 -3.68
N VAL A 23 6.82 2.50 -3.91
CA VAL A 23 7.75 2.04 -2.87
C VAL A 23 9.04 2.83 -2.99
N LYS A 24 9.45 3.43 -1.87
CA LYS A 24 10.68 4.24 -1.76
C LYS A 24 11.46 3.78 -0.54
N ALA A 25 12.79 3.91 -0.56
CA ALA A 25 13.59 3.68 0.65
C ALA A 25 13.18 4.69 1.74
N GLY A 26 12.93 4.21 2.96
CA GLY A 26 12.25 4.98 4.00
C GLY A 26 12.33 4.36 5.39
N LYS A 27 11.39 4.75 6.26
CA LYS A 27 11.36 4.38 7.70
C LYS A 27 10.23 3.39 8.04
N GLY A 28 9.59 2.76 7.05
CA GLY A 28 8.50 1.81 7.30
C GLY A 28 7.11 2.42 7.33
N ARG A 29 6.88 3.57 6.69
CA ARG A 29 5.57 4.23 6.71
C ARG A 29 4.69 3.66 5.60
N VAL A 30 3.52 3.15 5.96
CA VAL A 30 2.52 2.65 5.01
C VAL A 30 1.30 3.56 5.01
N ARG A 31 0.95 4.09 3.83
CA ARG A 31 -0.20 4.97 3.65
C ARG A 31 -1.05 4.51 2.47
N VAL A 32 -2.36 4.65 2.60
CA VAL A 32 -3.36 4.46 1.54
C VAL A 32 -4.11 5.77 1.39
N ASN A 33 -4.10 6.36 0.19
CA ASN A 33 -4.76 7.65 -0.11
C ASN A 33 -4.38 8.77 0.88
N SER A 34 -3.10 8.83 1.26
CA SER A 34 -2.53 9.77 2.25
C SER A 34 -2.90 9.50 3.71
N GLU A 35 -3.73 8.50 3.99
CA GLU A 35 -4.11 8.09 5.34
C GLU A 35 -3.32 6.86 5.80
N PRO A 36 -3.01 6.73 7.10
CA PRO A 36 -2.43 5.50 7.64
C PRO A 36 -3.38 4.31 7.47
N ILE A 37 -2.83 3.14 7.13
CA ILE A 37 -3.63 1.92 6.89
C ILE A 37 -4.45 1.46 8.11
N GLU A 38 -4.01 1.82 9.31
CA GLU A 38 -4.69 1.49 10.57
C GLU A 38 -6.08 2.13 10.71
N ILE A 39 -6.29 3.26 10.04
CA ILE A 39 -7.54 4.04 10.08
C ILE A 39 -8.51 3.57 8.99
N LEU A 40 -8.08 2.68 8.10
CA LEU A 40 -8.89 2.20 7.00
C LEU A 40 -10.19 1.54 7.50
N GLN A 41 -11.32 2.00 6.98
CA GLN A 41 -12.64 1.43 7.23
C GLN A 41 -13.17 0.75 5.96
N PRO A 42 -13.97 -0.33 6.09
CA PRO A 42 -14.41 -1.01 7.30
C PRO A 42 -13.36 -1.97 7.89
N ALA A 43 -13.56 -2.43 9.12
CA ALA A 43 -12.59 -3.27 9.84
C ALA A 43 -12.19 -4.56 9.11
N LEU A 44 -13.09 -5.16 8.32
CA LEU A 44 -12.79 -6.32 7.48
C LEU A 44 -11.78 -5.99 6.38
N ALA A 45 -11.97 -4.88 5.69
CA ALA A 45 -11.05 -4.41 4.65
C ALA A 45 -9.66 -4.14 5.25
N ARG A 46 -9.62 -3.52 6.44
CA ARG A 46 -8.38 -3.27 7.16
C ARG A 46 -7.61 -4.54 7.48
N ARG A 47 -8.28 -5.57 8.02
CA ARG A 47 -7.62 -6.86 8.34
C ARG A 47 -6.98 -7.46 7.10
N LYS A 48 -7.72 -7.47 5.99
CA LYS A 48 -7.24 -8.00 4.73
C LYS A 48 -6.05 -7.21 4.15
N ALA A 49 -6.10 -5.88 4.21
CA ALA A 49 -4.99 -5.04 3.77
C ALA A 49 -3.73 -5.18 4.64
N MET A 50 -3.90 -5.55 5.92
CA MET A 50 -2.81 -5.74 6.88
C MET A 50 -2.06 -7.07 6.72
N GLU A 51 -2.70 -8.14 6.23
CA GLU A 51 -2.06 -9.45 6.02
C GLU A 51 -0.69 -9.38 5.30
N PRO A 52 -0.57 -8.73 4.13
CA PRO A 52 0.73 -8.64 3.46
C PRO A 52 1.76 -7.81 4.24
N LEU A 53 1.32 -6.84 5.05
CA LEU A 53 2.21 -6.05 5.89
C LEU A 53 2.78 -6.86 7.05
N VAL A 54 1.96 -7.70 7.68
CA VAL A 54 2.39 -8.61 8.75
C VAL A 54 3.45 -9.58 8.22
N ILE A 55 3.25 -10.12 7.02
CA ILE A 55 4.24 -11.00 6.37
C ILE A 55 5.53 -10.23 6.07
N ALA A 56 5.43 -9.01 5.52
CA ALA A 56 6.60 -8.20 5.21
C ALA A 56 7.39 -7.74 6.46
N ASP A 57 6.70 -7.55 7.57
CA ASP A 57 7.29 -7.22 8.87
C ASP A 57 8.03 -8.42 9.46
N ALA A 58 7.45 -9.62 9.40
CA ALA A 58 8.12 -10.87 9.78
C ALA A 58 9.42 -11.12 8.96
N MET A 59 9.48 -10.61 7.73
CA MET A 59 10.68 -10.66 6.89
C MET A 59 11.69 -9.51 7.13
N ASN A 60 11.44 -8.62 8.10
CA ASN A 60 12.24 -7.41 8.39
C ASN A 60 12.47 -6.51 7.16
N ARG A 61 11.49 -6.47 6.24
CA ARG A 61 11.56 -5.64 5.02
C ARG A 61 10.81 -4.33 5.18
N LEU A 62 9.79 -4.29 6.02
CA LEU A 62 8.92 -3.12 6.18
C LEU A 62 9.67 -1.91 6.73
N SER A 63 10.51 -2.08 7.75
CA SER A 63 11.28 -1.00 8.40
C SER A 63 12.21 -0.18 7.47
N LYS A 64 12.52 -0.71 6.28
CA LYS A 64 13.48 -0.10 5.32
C LYS A 64 12.80 0.68 4.20
N VAL A 65 11.48 0.58 4.06
CA VAL A 65 10.75 1.13 2.91
C VAL A 65 9.52 1.92 3.34
N ASP A 66 9.29 3.06 2.69
CA ASP A 66 8.02 3.77 2.77
C ASP A 66 7.17 3.35 1.57
N ILE A 67 5.90 3.01 1.84
CA ILE A 67 4.92 2.54 0.85
C ILE A 67 3.78 3.55 0.81
N ASN A 68 3.54 4.14 -0.36
CA ASN A 68 2.35 4.95 -0.61
C ASN A 68 1.47 4.23 -1.63
N LEU A 69 0.22 4.00 -1.25
CA LEU A 69 -0.80 3.38 -2.09
C LEU A 69 -1.81 4.44 -2.49
N THR A 70 -2.17 4.46 -3.76
CA THR A 70 -3.27 5.27 -4.30
C THR A 70 -4.27 4.34 -4.95
N THR A 71 -5.52 4.39 -4.51
CA THR A 71 -6.58 3.52 -5.03
C THR A 71 -7.65 4.36 -5.73
N THR A 72 -8.11 3.90 -6.88
CA THR A 72 -9.16 4.55 -7.66
C THR A 72 -10.12 3.53 -8.25
N GLY A 73 -11.40 3.91 -8.35
CA GLY A 73 -12.45 3.09 -8.92
C GLY A 73 -12.91 1.90 -8.05
N GLY A 74 -13.97 1.23 -8.49
CA GLY A 74 -14.57 0.09 -7.78
C GLY A 74 -15.20 0.44 -6.43
N GLY A 75 -15.48 -0.59 -5.63
CA GLY A 75 -15.96 -0.46 -4.24
C GLY A 75 -14.88 -0.80 -3.23
N ILE A 76 -15.14 -0.56 -1.94
CA ILE A 76 -14.15 -0.67 -0.86
C ILE A 76 -13.43 -2.04 -0.86
N MET A 77 -14.20 -3.14 -0.90
CA MET A 77 -13.64 -4.49 -0.95
C MET A 77 -12.87 -4.80 -2.25
N GLY A 78 -13.25 -4.15 -3.35
CA GLY A 78 -12.52 -4.26 -4.61
C GLY A 78 -11.17 -3.56 -4.53
N GLN A 79 -11.12 -2.38 -3.92
CA GLN A 79 -9.91 -1.59 -3.72
C GLN A 79 -8.93 -2.23 -2.73
N THR A 80 -9.43 -2.92 -1.70
CA THR A 80 -8.59 -3.61 -0.72
C THR A 80 -7.83 -4.80 -1.30
N ASP A 81 -8.36 -5.42 -2.35
CA ASP A 81 -7.79 -6.63 -2.96
C ASP A 81 -7.06 -6.33 -4.28
N ALA A 82 -7.26 -5.14 -4.84
CA ALA A 82 -6.52 -4.64 -5.98
C ALA A 82 -5.07 -4.30 -5.58
#